data_AF-A0A1Q8V8C0-F1
#
_entry.id   AF-A0A1Q8V8C0-F1
#
_cell.length_a   1.000
_cell.length_b   1.000
_cell.length_c   1.000
_cell.angle_alpha   90.00
_cell.angle_beta   90.00
_cell.angle_gamma   90.00
#
_symmetry.space_group_name_H-M   'P 1'
#
loop_
_entity.id
_entity.type
_entity.pdbx_description
1 polymer ?
#
loop_
_entity_poly.entity_id
_entity_poly.type
_entity_poly.pdbx_seq_one_letter_code
_entity_poly.pdbx_strand_id
1 'polypeptide(L)'
;MDAGEVVSSYHELWHVEQSFRMSKHDLRARPVFHHQCDAIEAHLTVVMAALAVARHLQETTGISIKRIIRTLKPLQDVTINLNGHKITAQPQLTQTAASILKSLQSPGH
;
A
#
# COMPACT_ATOMS: atom_id res chain seq x y z
N MET A 1 24.65 22.84 11.42
CA MET A 1 24.57 21.63 10.58
C MET A 1 25.95 21.45 9.97
N ASP A 2 26.57 20.32 10.26
CA ASP A 2 27.87 19.97 9.71
C ASP A 2 27.75 19.60 8.21
N ALA A 3 28.80 19.78 7.42
CA ALA A 3 28.74 19.51 5.97
C ALA A 3 28.37 18.04 5.67
N GLY A 4 28.77 17.09 6.52
CA GLY A 4 28.39 15.68 6.39
C GLY A 4 26.90 15.42 6.64
N GLU A 5 26.29 16.17 7.55
CA GLU A 5 24.86 16.07 7.88
C GLU A 5 23.97 16.56 6.72
N VAL A 6 24.41 17.62 6.02
CA VAL A 6 23.74 18.14 4.82
C VAL A 6 23.76 17.10 3.70
N VAL A 7 24.92 16.48 3.43
CA VAL A 7 25.06 15.45 2.39
C VAL A 7 24.21 14.22 2.71
N SER A 8 24.18 13.77 3.97
CA SER A 8 23.32 12.67 4.40
C SER A 8 21.83 12.99 4.21
N SER A 9 21.40 14.21 4.56
CA SER A 9 20.01 14.65 4.37
C SER A 9 19.62 14.69 2.89
N TYR A 10 20.56 15.08 2.01
CA TYR A 10 20.37 15.01 0.56
C TYR A 10 20.27 13.58 0.05
N HIS A 11 21.02 12.66 0.63
CA HIS A 11 20.91 11.24 0.29
C HIS A 11 19.52 10.68 0.59
N GLU A 12 18.83 11.15 1.62
CA GLU A 12 17.49 10.73 2.02
C GLU A 12 16.37 11.23 1.08
N LEU A 13 16.61 12.22 0.21
CA LEU A 13 15.60 12.71 -0.74
C LEU A 13 15.07 11.63 -1.69
N TRP A 14 15.85 10.57 -1.94
CA TRP A 14 15.38 9.46 -2.76
C TRP A 14 14.10 8.83 -2.19
N HIS A 15 13.91 8.81 -0.87
CA HIS A 15 12.69 8.30 -0.24
C HIS A 15 11.45 9.13 -0.59
N VAL A 16 11.64 10.44 -0.75
CA VAL A 16 10.61 11.39 -1.17
C VAL A 16 10.27 11.17 -2.65
N GLU A 17 11.29 11.03 -3.50
CA GLU A 17 11.11 10.72 -4.92
C GLU A 17 10.42 9.38 -5.15
N GLN A 18 10.78 8.34 -4.37
CA GLN A 18 10.10 7.05 -4.39
C GLN A 18 8.63 7.19 -4.04
N SER A 19 8.31 7.97 -3.01
CA SER A 19 6.94 8.21 -2.57
C SER A 19 6.12 8.93 -3.64
N PHE A 20 6.71 9.92 -4.32
CA PHE A 20 6.08 10.59 -5.46
C PHE A 20 5.87 9.66 -6.65
N ARG A 21 6.85 8.81 -6.96
CA ARG A 21 6.75 7.82 -8.04
C ARG A 21 5.64 6.81 -7.77
N MET A 22 5.54 6.33 -6.53
CA MET A 22 4.48 5.43 -6.10
C MET A 22 3.10 6.09 -6.13
N SER A 23 2.98 7.30 -5.58
CA SER A 23 1.75 8.08 -5.64
C SER A 23 1.26 8.24 -7.09
N LYS A 24 2.18 8.50 -8.03
CA LYS A 24 1.84 8.70 -9.45
C LYS A 24 1.54 7.41 -10.22
N HIS A 25 2.31 6.34 -10.06
CA HIS A 25 2.19 5.13 -10.89
C HIS A 25 1.34 4.05 -10.23
N ASP A 26 1.57 3.77 -8.95
CA ASP A 26 0.87 2.70 -8.23
C ASP A 26 -0.50 3.17 -7.73
N LEU A 27 -0.56 4.34 -7.09
CA LEU A 27 -1.80 4.89 -6.51
C LEU A 27 -2.56 5.82 -7.46
N ARG A 28 -2.02 6.07 -8.65
CA ARG A 28 -2.65 6.87 -9.73
C ARG A 28 -3.16 8.24 -9.24
N ALA A 29 -2.38 8.93 -8.42
CA ALA A 29 -2.68 10.30 -7.98
C ALA A 29 -2.85 11.23 -9.18
N ARG A 30 -4.08 11.68 -9.47
CA ARG A 30 -4.41 12.55 -10.60
C ARG A 30 -5.45 13.61 -10.20
N PRO A 31 -5.14 14.48 -9.23
CA PRO A 31 -6.05 15.53 -8.77
C PRO A 31 -6.46 16.50 -9.90
N VAL A 32 -5.65 16.61 -10.95
CA VAL A 32 -5.92 17.42 -12.14
C VAL A 32 -7.22 17.05 -12.88
N PHE A 33 -7.74 15.83 -12.69
CA PHE A 33 -8.99 15.38 -13.30
C PHE A 33 -10.23 15.70 -12.44
N HIS A 34 -10.06 16.37 -11.29
CA HIS A 34 -11.15 16.80 -10.44
C HIS A 34 -11.29 18.34 -10.50
N HIS A 35 -12.52 18.82 -10.50
CA HIS A 35 -12.83 20.25 -10.63
C HIS A 35 -13.49 20.86 -9.38
N GLN A 36 -13.92 20.01 -8.44
CA GLN A 36 -14.46 20.43 -7.16
C GLN A 36 -13.38 20.29 -6.08
N CYS A 37 -13.25 21.30 -5.21
CA CYS A 37 -12.30 21.28 -4.11
C CYS A 37 -12.44 20.01 -3.26
N ASP A 38 -13.66 19.68 -2.84
CA ASP A 38 -13.96 18.49 -2.04
C ASP A 38 -13.49 17.19 -2.71
N ALA A 39 -13.65 17.07 -4.03
CA ALA A 39 -13.19 15.90 -4.78
C ALA A 39 -11.66 15.82 -4.87
N ILE A 40 -10.98 16.96 -5.00
CA ILE A 40 -9.51 17.04 -4.99
C ILE A 40 -8.98 16.62 -3.61
N GLU A 41 -9.56 17.17 -2.55
CA GLU A 41 -9.17 16.89 -1.16
C GLU A 41 -9.39 15.42 -0.80
N ALA A 42 -10.55 14.86 -1.15
CA ALA A 42 -10.85 13.44 -0.94
C ALA A 42 -9.86 12.54 -1.70
N HIS A 43 -9.59 12.84 -2.97
CA HIS A 43 -8.64 12.05 -3.78
C HIS A 43 -7.23 12.08 -3.18
N LEU A 44 -6.73 13.25 -2.82
CA LEU A 44 -5.42 13.40 -2.19
C LEU A 44 -5.36 12.72 -0.83
N THR A 45 -6.42 12.81 -0.02
CA THR A 45 -6.49 12.17 1.30
C THR A 45 -6.39 10.65 1.18
N VAL A 46 -7.15 10.04 0.28
CA VAL A 46 -7.11 8.59 0.04
C VAL A 46 -5.74 8.16 -0.50
N VAL A 47 -5.16 8.92 -1.43
CA VAL A 47 -3.81 8.64 -1.95
C VAL A 47 -2.76 8.70 -0.84
N MET A 48 -2.79 9.72 0.01
CA MET A 48 -1.81 9.88 1.09
C MET A 48 -1.94 8.80 2.14
N ALA A 49 -3.18 8.45 2.52
CA ALA A 49 -3.45 7.34 3.43
C ALA A 49 -2.95 6.00 2.86
N ALA A 50 -3.24 5.72 1.59
CA ALA A 50 -2.78 4.50 0.92
C ALA A 50 -1.24 4.44 0.83
N LEU A 51 -0.58 5.57 0.57
CA LEU A 51 0.87 5.66 0.55
C LEU A 51 1.48 5.38 1.93
N ALA A 52 0.93 5.98 2.99
CA ALA A 52 1.38 5.77 4.36
C ALA A 52 1.26 4.29 4.77
N VAL A 53 0.12 3.66 4.49
CA VAL A 53 -0.09 2.23 4.75
C VAL A 53 0.90 1.39 3.95
N ALA A 54 1.05 1.65 2.65
CA ALA A 54 1.95 0.86 1.81
C ALA A 54 3.42 0.97 2.27
N ARG A 55 3.84 2.16 2.71
CA ARG A 55 5.17 2.41 3.25
C ARG A 55 5.40 1.66 4.56
N HIS A 56 4.46 1.76 5.49
CA HIS A 56 4.52 1.01 6.74
C HIS A 56 4.61 -0.51 6.50
N LEU A 57 3.80 -1.05 5.60
CA LEU A 57 3.85 -2.48 5.25
C LEU A 57 5.21 -2.88 4.68
N GLN A 58 5.82 -2.05 3.83
CA GLN A 58 7.15 -2.30 3.27
C GLN A 58 8.24 -2.25 4.34
N GLU A 59 8.20 -1.27 5.24
CA GLU A 59 9.18 -1.11 6.32
C GLU A 59 9.09 -2.25 7.34
N THR A 60 7.89 -2.64 7.74
CA THR A 60 7.67 -3.72 8.72
C THR A 60 8.02 -5.10 8.17
N THR A 61 7.77 -5.35 6.87
CA THR A 61 7.96 -6.69 6.28
C THR A 61 9.27 -6.85 5.50
N GLY A 62 9.90 -5.74 5.10
CA GLY A 62 11.03 -5.74 4.16
C GLY A 62 10.68 -6.20 2.73
N ILE A 63 9.41 -6.42 2.43
CA ILE A 63 8.94 -6.93 1.13
C ILE A 63 8.47 -5.77 0.25
N SER A 64 8.72 -5.85 -1.06
CA SER A 64 8.23 -4.83 -1.99
C SER A 64 6.71 -4.76 -2.02
N ILE A 65 6.16 -3.54 -2.10
CA ILE A 65 4.71 -3.29 -2.08
C ILE A 65 3.97 -4.08 -3.15
N LYS A 66 4.52 -4.14 -4.38
CA LYS A 66 3.95 -4.96 -5.47
C LYS A 66 3.78 -6.43 -5.05
N ARG A 67 4.76 -7.00 -4.36
CA ARG A 67 4.71 -8.39 -3.87
C ARG A 67 3.71 -8.53 -2.73
N ILE A 68 3.68 -7.59 -1.78
CA ILE A 68 2.68 -7.56 -0.71
C ILE A 68 1.26 -7.55 -1.29
N ILE A 69 0.96 -6.61 -2.19
CA ILE A 69 -0.36 -6.52 -2.85
C ILE A 69 -0.68 -7.81 -3.60
N ARG A 70 0.26 -8.36 -4.39
CA ARG A 70 0.03 -9.61 -5.13
C ARG A 70 -0.23 -10.80 -4.21
N THR A 71 0.42 -10.86 -3.06
CA THR A 71 0.29 -11.95 -2.10
C THR A 71 -1.00 -11.84 -1.26
N LEU A 72 -1.38 -10.62 -0.86
CA LEU A 72 -2.54 -10.40 0.02
C LEU A 72 -3.86 -10.20 -0.75
N LYS A 73 -3.83 -9.65 -1.96
CA LYS A 73 -5.06 -9.38 -2.77
C LYS A 73 -5.97 -10.60 -2.96
N PRO A 74 -5.47 -11.84 -3.13
CA PRO A 74 -6.32 -13.03 -3.23
C PRO A 74 -7.02 -13.42 -1.93
N LEU A 75 -6.65 -12.84 -0.77
CA LEU A 75 -7.26 -13.15 0.53
C LEU A 75 -8.59 -12.42 0.72
N GLN A 76 -9.52 -12.63 -0.20
CA GLN A 76 -10.86 -12.06 -0.16
C GLN A 76 -11.87 -13.20 -0.20
N ASP A 77 -12.91 -13.11 0.63
CA ASP A 77 -14.06 -14.01 0.51
C ASP A 77 -14.87 -13.60 -0.72
N VAL A 78 -14.90 -14.48 -1.73
CA VAL A 78 -15.62 -14.22 -2.98
C VAL A 78 -16.85 -15.11 -3.04
N THR A 79 -18.03 -14.49 -3.20
CA THR A 79 -19.26 -15.22 -3.51
C THR A 79 -19.45 -15.29 -5.03
N ILE A 80 -19.32 -16.48 -5.59
CA ILE A 80 -19.52 -16.75 -7.02
C ILE A 80 -20.96 -17.21 -7.22
N ASN A 81 -21.71 -16.54 -8.10
CA ASN A 81 -23.04 -16.98 -8.49
C ASN A 81 -22.96 -17.71 -9.84
N LEU A 82 -23.27 -19.00 -9.85
CA LEU A 82 -23.31 -19.82 -11.05
C LEU A 82 -24.71 -20.42 -11.18
N ASN A 83 -25.45 -20.00 -12.21
CA ASN A 83 -26.80 -20.49 -12.51
C ASN A 83 -27.78 -20.46 -11.31
N GLY A 84 -27.67 -19.45 -10.45
CA GLY A 84 -28.53 -19.29 -9.26
C GLY A 84 -27.99 -19.96 -7.98
N HIS A 85 -26.90 -20.72 -8.06
CA HIS A 85 -26.21 -21.28 -6.90
C HIS A 85 -25.06 -20.36 -6.47
N LYS A 86 -25.09 -19.93 -5.20
CA LYS A 86 -24.01 -19.17 -4.57
C LYS A 86 -22.97 -20.13 -4.00
N ILE A 87 -21.75 -20.04 -4.50
CA ILE A 87 -20.58 -20.75 -3.98
C ILE A 87 -19.68 -19.71 -3.32
N THR A 88 -19.38 -19.89 -2.04
CA THR A 88 -18.42 -19.05 -1.31
C THR A 88 -17.04 -19.70 -1.42
N ALA A 89 -16.12 -19.05 -2.12
CA ALA A 89 -14.72 -19.48 -2.17
C ALA A 89 -13.97 -18.83 -1.01
N GLN A 90 -13.51 -19.64 -0.07
CA GLN A 90 -12.62 -19.18 1.00
C GLN A 90 -11.18 -19.06 0.47
N PRO A 91 -10.47 -17.99 0.80
CA PRO A 91 -9.10 -17.81 0.36
C PRO A 91 -8.15 -18.81 1.04
N GLN A 92 -7.26 -19.42 0.25
CA GLN A 92 -6.20 -20.26 0.79
C GLN A 92 -5.04 -19.39 1.28
N LEU A 93 -4.73 -19.45 2.58
CA LEU A 93 -3.62 -18.72 3.17
C LEU A 93 -2.30 -19.40 2.81
N THR A 94 -1.57 -18.84 1.84
CA THR A 94 -0.22 -19.30 1.48
C THR A 94 0.79 -19.02 2.60
N GLN A 95 1.88 -19.80 2.68
CA GLN A 95 2.93 -19.60 3.68
C GLN A 95 3.51 -18.17 3.66
N THR A 96 3.70 -17.60 2.47
CA THR A 96 4.19 -16.21 2.34
C THR A 96 3.18 -15.20 2.88
N ALA A 97 1.89 -15.42 2.62
CA ALA A 97 0.84 -14.56 3.16
C ALA A 97 0.77 -14.64 4.70
N ALA A 98 0.87 -15.86 5.25
CA ALA A 98 0.93 -16.07 6.70
C ALA A 98 2.14 -15.36 7.33
N SER A 99 3.33 -15.44 6.72
CA SER A 99 4.52 -14.72 7.20
C SER A 99 4.34 -13.21 7.16
N ILE A 100 3.77 -12.66 6.08
CA ILE A 100 3.47 -11.22 6.00
C ILE A 100 2.53 -10.82 7.14
N LEU A 101 1.42 -11.54 7.32
CA LEU A 101 0.45 -11.23 8.38
C LEU A 101 1.07 -11.35 9.77
N LYS A 102 1.94 -12.34 10.00
CA LYS A 102 2.65 -12.52 11.27
C LYS A 102 3.61 -11.36 11.55
N SER A 103 4.32 -10.86 10.55
CA SER A 103 5.19 -9.67 10.70
C SER A 103 4.41 -8.40 11.05
N LEU A 104 3.12 -8.33 10.70
CA LEU A 104 2.25 -7.19 11.00
C LEU A 104 1.54 -7.32 12.35
N GLN A 105 1.54 -8.51 12.97
CA GLN A 105 1.05 -8.67 14.34
C GLN A 105 2.08 -8.02 15.29
N SER A 106 1.72 -6.86 15.84
CA SER A 106 2.46 -6.29 16.96
C SER A 106 2.43 -7.27 18.15
N PRO A 107 3.49 -7.37 18.97
CA PRO A 107 3.35 -8.02 20.28
C PRO A 107 2.21 -7.31 21.01
N GLY A 108 1.24 -8.10 21.47
CA GLY A 108 -0.14 -7.66 21.69
C GLY A 108 -0.33 -6.45 22.61
N HIS A 109 -1.48 -5.80 22.41
CA HIS A 109 -2.38 -5.53 23.52
C HIS A 109 -3.21 -6.78 23.79
#